data_AF-A0A9E5N8Q1-F1
#
_entry.id   AF-A0A9E5N8Q1-F1
#
_cell.length_a   1.000
_cell.length_b   1.000
_cell.length_c   1.000
_cell.angle_alpha   90.00
_cell.angle_beta   90.00
_cell.angle_gamma   90.00
#
_symmetry.space_group_name_H-M   'P 1'
#
loop_
_entity.id
_entity.type
_entity.pdbx_description
1 polymer ?
#
loop_
_entity_poly.entity_id
_entity_poly.type
_entity_poly.pdbx_seq_one_letter_code
_entity_poly.pdbx_strand_id
1 'polypeptide(L)'
;MSAEPKIKDLSPSNKVLHAKMLSGLEGRVSEEDVNSFVKKVTSVGAPAISAKASVIQALIYGNVTCDPKDKPWKFDESIWGIGAAGGSSIGVMYTAYESWDPFFTNTRAFHVQGIASGGGILQITWFDGKGIPIGQFNGAMAGAGGIEGGGKASWKRK
;
A
#
# COMPACT_ATOMS: atom_id res chain seq x y z
N MET A 1 32.81 -12.78 3.85
CA MET A 1 31.89 -11.65 4.02
C MET A 1 31.18 -11.45 2.70
N SER A 2 29.94 -11.90 2.57
CA SER A 2 29.13 -11.69 1.37
C SER A 2 28.54 -10.28 1.46
N ALA A 3 28.78 -9.44 0.45
CA ALA A 3 28.16 -8.13 0.37
C ALA A 3 26.65 -8.30 0.19
N GLU A 4 25.85 -7.62 1.01
CA GLU A 4 24.40 -7.59 0.83
C GLU A 4 24.07 -7.08 -0.58
N PRO A 5 23.22 -7.80 -1.34
CA PRO A 5 22.85 -7.37 -2.68
C PRO A 5 22.10 -6.04 -2.60
N LYS A 6 22.51 -5.06 -3.41
CA LYS A 6 21.83 -3.77 -3.47
C LYS A 6 20.47 -3.98 -4.15
N ILE A 7 19.47 -3.16 -3.83
CA ILE A 7 18.12 -3.28 -4.42
C ILE A 7 18.14 -3.31 -5.96
N LYS A 8 19.10 -2.59 -6.59
CA LYS A 8 19.31 -2.61 -8.05
C LYS A 8 19.73 -3.98 -8.59
N ASP A 9 20.39 -4.79 -7.77
CA ASP A 9 20.87 -6.13 -8.14
C ASP A 9 19.74 -7.17 -8.14
N LEU A 10 18.61 -6.84 -7.50
CA LEU A 10 17.40 -7.67 -7.42
C LEU A 10 16.28 -7.22 -8.39
N SER A 11 16.55 -6.22 -9.22
CA SER A 11 15.58 -5.71 -10.19
C SER A 11 15.31 -6.74 -11.30
N PRO A 12 14.06 -6.87 -11.80
CA PRO A 12 13.75 -7.63 -13.02
C PRO A 12 14.50 -7.13 -14.26
N SER A 13 14.98 -5.88 -14.23
CA SER A 13 15.84 -5.30 -15.26
C SER A 13 17.30 -5.75 -15.18
N ASN A 14 17.68 -6.53 -14.16
CA ASN A 14 19.00 -7.15 -14.05
C ASN A 14 19.10 -8.31 -15.05
N LYS A 15 20.04 -8.20 -16.00
CA LYS A 15 20.22 -9.18 -17.08
C LYS A 15 20.47 -10.61 -16.58
N VAL A 16 21.16 -10.77 -15.45
CA VAL A 16 21.48 -12.09 -14.89
C VAL A 16 20.25 -12.74 -14.28
N LEU A 17 19.44 -11.98 -13.53
CA LEU A 17 18.18 -12.49 -12.98
C LEU A 17 17.16 -12.76 -14.07
N HIS A 18 17.09 -11.89 -15.09
CA HIS A 18 16.23 -12.08 -16.24
C HIS A 18 16.54 -13.38 -16.99
N ALA A 19 17.81 -13.64 -17.27
CA ALA A 19 18.25 -14.89 -17.92
C ALA A 19 17.93 -16.13 -17.08
N LYS A 20 18.11 -16.06 -15.76
CA LYS A 20 17.75 -17.16 -14.84
C LYS A 20 16.24 -17.39 -14.78
N MET A 21 15.44 -16.33 -14.81
CA MET A 21 13.99 -16.42 -14.83
C MET A 21 13.49 -17.06 -16.12
N LEU A 22 14.03 -16.66 -17.28
CA LEU A 22 13.71 -17.28 -18.58
C LEU A 22 14.03 -18.78 -18.58
N SER A 23 15.24 -19.16 -18.13
CA SER A 23 15.63 -20.57 -18.03
C SER A 23 14.75 -21.38 -17.06
N GLY A 24 14.31 -20.79 -15.94
CA GLY A 24 13.43 -21.47 -14.99
C GLY A 24 11.98 -21.63 -15.46
N LEU A 25 11.56 -20.83 -16.44
CA LEU A 25 10.21 -20.82 -17.00
C LEU A 25 10.13 -21.46 -18.40
N GLU A 26 11.26 -21.94 -18.91
CA GLU A 26 11.38 -22.57 -20.22
C GLU A 26 10.39 -23.73 -20.36
N GLY A 27 9.62 -23.73 -21.46
CA GLY A 27 8.59 -24.72 -21.74
C GLY A 27 7.29 -24.59 -20.91
N ARG A 28 7.22 -23.65 -19.96
CA ARG A 28 6.01 -23.39 -19.14
C ARG A 28 5.28 -22.12 -19.53
N VAL A 29 6.03 -21.11 -19.96
CA VAL A 29 5.54 -19.79 -20.37
C VAL A 29 6.34 -19.36 -21.59
N SER A 30 5.70 -18.70 -22.56
CA SER A 30 6.41 -18.20 -23.73
C SER A 30 7.38 -17.09 -23.32
N GLU A 31 8.53 -17.00 -24.00
CA GLU A 31 9.49 -15.92 -23.77
C GLU A 31 8.87 -14.54 -24.01
N GLU A 32 7.94 -14.44 -24.96
CA GLU A 32 7.17 -13.22 -25.26
C GLU A 32 6.31 -12.78 -24.07
N ASP A 33 5.61 -13.71 -23.42
CA ASP A 33 4.80 -13.43 -22.22
C ASP A 33 5.67 -13.02 -21.04
N VAL A 34 6.83 -13.66 -20.85
CA VAL A 34 7.79 -13.30 -19.80
C VAL A 34 8.37 -11.90 -20.03
N ASN A 35 8.77 -11.59 -21.26
CA ASN A 35 9.29 -10.26 -21.62
C ASN A 35 8.20 -9.18 -21.52
N SER A 36 6.97 -9.47 -21.95
CA SER A 36 5.81 -8.59 -21.81
C SER A 36 5.50 -8.31 -20.34
N PHE A 37 5.53 -9.35 -19.51
CA PHE A 37 5.38 -9.23 -18.06
C PHE A 37 6.47 -8.34 -17.48
N VAL A 38 7.75 -8.63 -17.69
CA VAL A 38 8.88 -7.83 -17.19
C VAL A 38 8.75 -6.38 -17.63
N LYS A 39 8.43 -6.14 -18.90
CA LYS A 39 8.21 -4.79 -19.43
C LYS A 39 7.04 -4.11 -18.72
N LYS A 40 5.94 -4.81 -18.44
CA LYS A 40 4.80 -4.28 -17.67
C LYS A 40 5.19 -3.96 -16.22
N VAL A 41 5.90 -4.86 -15.53
CA VAL A 41 6.29 -4.65 -14.12
C VAL A 41 7.37 -3.56 -13.98
N THR A 42 8.19 -3.36 -15.01
CA THR A 42 9.26 -2.33 -15.02
C THR A 42 8.81 -0.97 -15.58
N SER A 43 7.77 -0.94 -16.43
CA SER A 43 7.18 0.30 -16.96
C SER A 43 6.11 0.90 -16.06
N VAL A 44 5.41 0.07 -15.28
CA VAL A 44 4.39 0.53 -14.34
C VAL A 44 5.03 0.64 -12.96
N GLY A 45 5.71 1.76 -12.71
CA GLY A 45 5.85 2.22 -11.33
C GLY A 45 4.44 2.48 -10.83
N ALA A 46 3.90 1.60 -9.97
CA ALA A 46 2.59 1.81 -9.36
C ALA A 46 2.50 3.27 -8.90
N PRO A 47 1.46 4.04 -9.30
CA PRO A 47 1.38 5.44 -8.96
C PRO A 47 1.57 5.61 -7.46
N ALA A 48 2.54 6.43 -7.08
CA ALA A 48 2.87 6.71 -5.69
C ALA A 48 2.59 8.18 -5.40
N ILE A 49 1.84 8.46 -4.34
CA ILE A 49 1.59 9.82 -3.88
C ILE A 49 1.89 9.93 -2.39
N SER A 50 2.46 11.04 -1.97
CA SER A 50 2.58 11.33 -0.54
C SER A 50 1.19 11.54 0.06
N ALA A 51 1.02 11.14 1.32
CA ALA A 51 -0.22 11.38 2.06
C ALA A 51 0.07 11.59 3.54
N LYS A 52 -0.87 12.23 4.22
CA LYS A 52 -0.93 12.28 5.69
C LYS A 52 -2.05 11.38 6.16
N ALA A 53 -1.84 10.63 7.22
CA ALA A 53 -2.88 9.82 7.85
C ALA A 53 -2.89 10.06 9.35
N SER A 54 -4.01 9.82 9.99
CA SER A 54 -4.09 9.79 11.45
C SER A 54 -5.01 8.67 11.89
N VAL A 55 -4.82 8.22 13.12
CA VAL A 55 -5.71 7.25 13.74
C VAL A 55 -5.93 7.59 15.20
N ILE A 56 -7.18 7.42 15.63
CA ILE A 56 -7.60 7.50 17.02
C ILE A 56 -8.49 6.28 17.27
N GLN A 57 -8.01 5.32 18.05
CA GLN A 57 -8.76 4.12 18.45
C GLN A 57 -8.76 3.98 19.96
N ALA A 58 -9.94 3.72 20.52
CA ALA A 58 -10.14 3.38 21.91
C ALA A 58 -10.75 1.98 22.01
N LEU A 59 -9.89 0.98 22.25
CA LEU A 59 -10.23 -0.44 22.35
C LEU A 59 -10.85 -0.98 21.06
N ILE A 60 -12.18 -0.89 20.94
CA ILE A 60 -12.93 -1.55 19.87
C ILE A 60 -13.34 -0.63 18.72
N TYR A 61 -13.33 0.67 18.97
CA TYR A 61 -13.87 1.66 18.04
C TYR A 61 -12.94 2.87 17.92
N GLY A 62 -12.92 3.44 16.73
CA GLY A 62 -12.10 4.61 16.45
C GLY A 62 -12.40 5.23 15.10
N ASN A 63 -11.45 6.02 14.64
CA ASN A 63 -11.47 6.70 13.37
C ASN A 63 -10.07 6.70 12.76
N VAL A 64 -10.03 6.54 11.43
CA VAL A 64 -8.81 6.71 10.64
C VAL A 64 -9.07 7.76 9.57
N THR A 65 -8.09 8.65 9.37
CA THR A 65 -8.12 9.62 8.30
C THR A 65 -6.94 9.43 7.36
N CYS A 66 -7.12 9.78 6.09
CA CYS A 66 -6.04 9.85 5.11
C CYS A 66 -6.28 10.99 4.10
N ASP A 67 -5.28 11.84 3.94
CA ASP A 67 -5.26 12.99 3.04
C ASP A 67 -4.13 12.85 1.99
N PRO A 68 -4.44 12.38 0.78
CA PRO A 68 -3.51 12.33 -0.34
C PRO A 68 -3.11 13.73 -0.81
N LYS A 69 -1.79 13.96 -0.92
CA LYS A 69 -1.22 15.21 -1.43
C LYS A 69 -1.63 15.43 -2.88
N ASP A 70 -1.99 16.68 -3.20
CA ASP A 70 -2.36 17.13 -4.55
C ASP A 70 -3.54 16.35 -5.18
N LYS A 71 -4.38 15.73 -4.34
CA LYS A 71 -5.64 15.09 -4.76
C LYS A 71 -6.83 15.75 -4.05
N PRO A 72 -7.95 15.96 -4.76
CA PRO A 72 -9.18 16.56 -4.22
C PRO A 72 -10.03 15.53 -3.46
N TRP A 73 -9.40 14.61 -2.72
CA TRP A 73 -10.04 13.49 -2.04
C TRP A 73 -9.57 13.39 -0.59
N LYS A 74 -10.47 12.98 0.30
CA LYS A 74 -10.17 12.70 1.71
C LYS A 74 -10.80 11.38 2.15
N PHE A 75 -10.12 10.68 3.04
CA PHE A 75 -10.60 9.49 3.74
C PHE A 75 -10.83 9.85 5.20
N ASP A 76 -12.01 9.52 5.71
CA ASP A 76 -12.41 9.78 7.09
C ASP A 76 -13.50 8.78 7.44
N GLU A 77 -13.08 7.66 8.03
CA GLU A 77 -13.93 6.49 8.23
C GLU A 77 -13.78 5.92 9.63
N SER A 78 -14.88 5.41 10.15
CA SER A 78 -14.92 4.69 11.42
C SER A 78 -14.20 3.34 11.28
N ILE A 79 -13.46 2.98 12.33
CA ILE A 79 -12.74 1.71 12.39
C ILE A 79 -13.32 0.85 13.52
N TRP A 80 -13.45 -0.45 13.26
CA TRP A 80 -13.75 -1.47 14.25
C TRP A 80 -12.60 -2.46 14.30
N GLY A 81 -12.12 -2.78 15.49
CA GLY A 81 -10.92 -3.60 15.64
C GLY A 81 -10.52 -3.78 17.07
N ILE A 82 -9.26 -4.15 17.31
CA ILE A 82 -8.70 -4.25 18.66
C ILE A 82 -7.50 -3.31 18.78
N GLY A 83 -7.26 -2.85 20.01
CA GLY A 83 -6.12 -2.01 20.34
C GLY A 83 -6.50 -0.59 20.71
N ALA A 84 -5.51 0.17 21.13
CA ALA A 84 -5.65 1.57 21.45
C ALA A 84 -4.46 2.29 20.86
N ALA A 85 -4.71 3.26 19.99
CA ALA A 85 -3.67 4.12 19.45
C ALA A 85 -4.18 5.52 19.18
N GLY A 86 -3.29 6.49 19.32
CA GLY A 86 -3.51 7.86 18.90
C GLY A 86 -2.25 8.36 18.23
N GLY A 87 -2.35 8.85 17.00
CA GLY A 87 -1.19 9.41 16.33
C GLY A 87 -1.44 9.90 14.91
N SER A 88 -0.39 10.50 14.36
CA SER A 88 -0.35 11.00 12.99
C SER A 88 0.80 10.36 12.24
N SER A 89 0.65 10.25 10.93
CA SER A 89 1.60 9.60 10.05
C SER A 89 1.77 10.38 8.75
N ILE A 90 3.01 10.41 8.26
CA ILE A 90 3.36 10.89 6.94
C ILE A 90 3.91 9.69 6.18
N GLY A 91 3.41 9.47 4.98
CA GLY A 91 3.73 8.27 4.22
C GLY A 91 3.44 8.38 2.74
N VAL A 92 3.45 7.23 2.09
CA VAL A 92 3.22 7.07 0.67
C VAL A 92 2.03 6.14 0.47
N MET A 93 1.12 6.55 -0.41
CA MET A 93 0.06 5.70 -0.94
C MET A 93 0.49 5.10 -2.26
N TYR A 94 0.14 3.84 -2.47
CA TYR A 94 0.32 3.07 -3.69
C TYR A 94 -1.04 2.55 -4.14
N THR A 95 -1.23 2.34 -5.45
CA THR A 95 -2.44 1.72 -5.99
C THR A 95 -2.11 0.67 -7.03
N ALA A 96 -2.99 -0.34 -7.15
CA ALA A 96 -2.93 -1.36 -8.19
C ALA A 96 -3.42 -0.85 -9.56
N TYR A 97 -3.99 0.35 -9.62
CA TYR A 97 -4.44 0.97 -10.87
C TYR A 97 -3.35 1.82 -11.51
N GLU A 98 -3.48 2.09 -12.81
CA GLU A 98 -2.59 2.99 -13.56
C GLU A 98 -2.85 4.47 -13.23
N SER A 99 -3.98 4.79 -12.59
CA SER A 99 -4.35 6.14 -12.16
C SER A 99 -5.11 6.12 -10.83
N TRP A 100 -5.22 7.29 -10.20
CA TRP A 100 -5.80 7.42 -8.86
C TRP A 100 -7.34 7.50 -8.84
N ASP A 101 -7.99 7.92 -9.93
CA ASP A 101 -9.44 8.08 -9.93
C ASP A 101 -10.19 6.73 -9.76
N PRO A 102 -9.79 5.62 -10.42
CA PRO A 102 -10.36 4.31 -10.16
C PRO A 102 -10.16 3.84 -8.72
N PHE A 103 -9.02 4.17 -8.10
CA PHE A 103 -8.76 3.85 -6.69
C PHE A 103 -9.80 4.50 -5.76
N PHE A 104 -10.00 5.81 -5.89
CA PHE A 104 -10.93 6.56 -5.04
C PHE A 104 -12.38 6.11 -5.23
N THR A 105 -12.77 5.81 -6.47
CA THR A 105 -14.15 5.44 -6.82
C THR A 105 -14.50 3.98 -6.56
N ASN A 106 -13.52 3.06 -6.54
CA ASN A 106 -13.75 1.62 -6.34
C ASN A 106 -13.51 1.13 -4.92
N THR A 107 -12.89 1.94 -4.04
CA THR A 107 -12.67 1.58 -2.64
C THR A 107 -14.01 1.34 -1.92
N ARG A 108 -14.15 0.21 -1.22
CA ARG A 108 -15.37 -0.19 -0.48
C ARG A 108 -15.10 -0.68 0.93
N ALA A 109 -13.91 -1.22 1.19
CA ALA A 109 -13.49 -1.61 2.53
C ALA A 109 -12.02 -1.22 2.77
N PHE A 110 -11.62 -1.20 4.03
CA PHE A 110 -10.24 -0.98 4.41
C PHE A 110 -9.86 -1.84 5.62
N HIS A 111 -8.57 -2.09 5.75
CA HIS A 111 -7.92 -2.65 6.92
C HIS A 111 -6.82 -1.68 7.34
N VAL A 112 -6.67 -1.43 8.63
CA VAL A 112 -5.65 -0.59 9.22
C VAL A 112 -4.91 -1.37 10.28
N GLN A 113 -3.58 -1.28 10.25
CA GLN A 113 -2.72 -1.80 11.30
C GLN A 113 -1.66 -0.76 11.62
N GLY A 114 -1.31 -0.65 12.89
CA GLY A 114 -0.29 0.30 13.29
C GLY A 114 0.27 0.02 14.67
N ILE A 115 1.50 0.45 14.86
CA ILE A 115 2.16 0.54 16.15
C ILE A 115 2.84 1.90 16.18
N ALA A 116 2.74 2.65 17.27
CA ALA A 116 3.27 4.02 17.34
C ALA A 116 4.45 4.18 18.32
N SER A 117 4.88 3.11 18.99
CA SER A 117 6.00 3.14 19.94
C SER A 117 7.36 3.16 19.22
N GLY A 118 8.15 4.23 19.44
CA GLY A 118 9.59 4.25 19.10
C GLY A 118 9.95 4.40 17.62
N GLY A 119 9.15 5.13 16.83
CA GLY A 119 9.33 5.22 15.36
C GLY A 119 8.43 4.23 14.63
N GLY A 120 7.18 4.17 15.07
CA GLY A 120 6.19 3.20 14.65
C GLY A 120 5.75 3.35 13.20
N ILE A 121 4.90 2.42 12.76
CA ILE A 121 4.36 2.38 11.40
C ILE A 121 2.83 2.46 11.44
N LEU A 122 2.25 3.12 10.45
CA LEU A 122 0.83 3.02 10.14
C LEU A 122 0.69 2.52 8.71
N GLN A 123 -0.07 1.43 8.57
CA GLN A 123 -0.43 0.86 7.29
C GLN A 123 -1.95 0.84 7.14
N ILE A 124 -2.44 1.31 5.99
CA ILE A 124 -3.86 1.22 5.61
C ILE A 124 -3.91 0.50 4.27
N THR A 125 -4.64 -0.62 4.19
CA THR A 125 -4.90 -1.33 2.94
C THR A 125 -6.36 -1.11 2.55
N TRP A 126 -6.61 -0.74 1.30
CA TRP A 126 -7.96 -0.54 0.76
C TRP A 126 -8.33 -1.65 -0.20
N PHE A 127 -9.62 -2.01 -0.19
CA PHE A 127 -10.18 -3.10 -0.96
C PHE A 127 -11.35 -2.63 -1.81
N ASP A 128 -11.55 -3.27 -2.96
CA ASP A 128 -12.73 -3.06 -3.79
C ASP A 128 -13.98 -3.78 -3.27
N GLY A 129 -15.10 -3.71 -4.01
CA GLY A 129 -16.34 -4.40 -3.67
C GLY A 129 -16.28 -5.93 -3.72
N LYS A 130 -15.18 -6.51 -4.22
CA LYS A 130 -14.93 -7.95 -4.26
C LYS A 130 -13.93 -8.39 -3.18
N GLY A 131 -13.46 -7.48 -2.33
CA GLY A 131 -12.45 -7.76 -1.32
C GLY A 131 -11.03 -7.88 -1.88
N ILE A 132 -10.79 -7.42 -3.11
CA ILE A 132 -9.46 -7.43 -3.74
C ILE A 132 -8.70 -6.17 -3.28
N PRO A 133 -7.44 -6.28 -2.83
CA PRO A 133 -6.64 -5.11 -2.45
C PRO A 133 -6.34 -4.25 -3.67
N ILE A 134 -6.65 -2.95 -3.58
CA ILE A 134 -6.50 -1.98 -4.68
C ILE A 134 -5.58 -0.81 -4.35
N GLY A 135 -5.13 -0.69 -3.11
CA GLY A 135 -4.09 0.25 -2.72
C GLY A 135 -3.69 0.11 -1.27
N GLN A 136 -2.60 0.79 -0.92
CA GLN A 136 -2.01 0.73 0.40
C GLN A 136 -1.32 2.05 0.75
N PHE A 137 -1.44 2.49 1.99
CA PHE A 137 -0.63 3.54 2.59
C PHE A 137 0.39 2.90 3.52
N ASN A 138 1.63 3.38 3.46
CA ASN A 138 2.68 3.06 4.42
C ASN A 138 3.31 4.37 4.90
N GLY A 139 3.29 4.62 6.20
CA GLY A 139 3.89 5.82 6.76
C GLY A 139 4.51 5.57 8.13
N ALA A 140 5.51 6.40 8.45
CA ALA A 140 6.03 6.47 9.81
C ALA A 140 4.98 7.16 10.69
N MET A 141 4.68 6.58 11.85
CA MET A 141 3.65 7.06 12.76
C MET A 141 4.30 7.62 14.03
N ALA A 142 4.01 8.89 14.32
CA ALA A 142 4.27 9.52 15.60
C ALA A 142 3.01 9.42 16.47
N GLY A 143 3.12 8.81 17.64
CA GLY A 143 1.99 8.62 18.55
C GLY A 143 2.30 7.60 19.65
N ALA A 144 1.24 7.01 20.21
CA ALA A 144 1.35 5.93 21.19
C ALA A 144 0.34 4.82 20.89
N GLY A 145 0.69 3.59 21.29
CA GLY A 145 -0.18 2.43 21.24
C GLY A 145 -0.05 1.58 19.97
N GLY A 146 -1.01 0.68 19.77
CA GLY A 146 -1.07 -0.24 18.64
C GLY A 146 -2.50 -0.63 18.33
N ILE A 147 -2.79 -0.87 17.05
CA ILE A 147 -4.12 -1.13 16.53
C ILE A 147 -4.08 -2.14 15.40
N GLU A 148 -5.18 -2.87 15.28
CA GLU A 148 -5.53 -3.65 14.10
C GLU A 148 -7.05 -3.61 13.96
N GLY A 149 -7.54 -3.31 12.76
CA GLY A 149 -8.97 -3.16 12.55
C GLY A 149 -9.32 -2.85 11.11
N GLY A 150 -10.59 -2.60 10.85
CA GLY A 150 -11.06 -2.26 9.53
C GLY A 150 -12.49 -1.78 9.53
N GLY A 151 -13.02 -1.57 8.34
CA GLY A 151 -14.39 -1.10 8.18
C GLY A 151 -14.79 -0.89 6.74
N LYS A 152 -15.98 -0.30 6.59
CA LYS A 152 -16.44 0.21 5.30
C LYS A 152 -15.61 1.43 4.92
N ALA A 153 -15.36 1.58 3.64
CA ALA A 153 -14.49 2.62 3.11
C ALA A 153 -15.21 3.42 2.04
N SER A 154 -15.17 4.75 2.14
CA SER A 154 -15.53 5.66 1.07
C SER A 154 -14.58 6.85 1.03
N TRP A 155 -14.20 7.26 -0.17
CA TRP A 155 -13.48 8.52 -0.36
C TRP A 155 -14.48 9.63 -0.63
N LYS A 156 -14.25 10.80 -0.02
CA LYS A 156 -15.09 12.00 -0.20
C LYS A 156 -14.29 13.06 -0.96
N ARG A 157 -14.94 13.81 -1.85
CA ARG A 157 -14.34 15.02 -2.44
C ARG A 157 -14.14 16.06 -1.34
N LYS A 158 -13.06 16.82 -1.42
CA LYS A 158 -12.77 17.95 -0.52
C LYS A 158 -13.68 19.15 -0.81
#